data_AF-A0A924Q5K7-F1
#
_entry.id   AF-A0A924Q5K7-F1
#
_cell.length_a   1.000
_cell.length_b   1.000
_cell.length_c   1.000
_cell.angle_alpha   90.00
_cell.angle_beta   90.00
_cell.angle_gamma   90.00
#
_symmetry.space_group_name_H-M   'P 1'
#
loop_
_entity.id
_entity.type
_entity.pdbx_description
1 polymer ?
#
loop_
_entity_poly.entity_id
_entity_poly.type
_entity_poly.pdbx_seq_one_letter_code
_entity_poly.pdbx_strand_id
1 'polypeptide(L)'
;MADRELAVDDFLTRPYPPRDIAQRFNAFAPVQRFLLREIANGAQQFTGRVMRDTLEHALGVGITGAEVRKALPSLPGNTVANPHRGRYVIEDKLLERWLLVQQKV
;
A
#
# COMPACT_ATOMS: atom_id res chain seq x y z
N MET A 1 14.24 34.51 10.02
CA MET A 1 13.23 34.34 8.94
C MET A 1 13.75 33.51 7.77
N ALA A 2 15.07 33.48 7.51
CA ALA A 2 15.69 32.69 6.43
C ALA A 2 15.58 31.15 6.57
N ASP A 3 15.52 30.59 7.78
CA ASP A 3 15.42 29.12 7.97
C ASP A 3 14.13 28.49 7.46
N ARG A 4 13.05 29.27 7.33
CA ARG A 4 11.74 28.77 6.89
C ARG A 4 11.69 28.57 5.38
N GLU A 5 12.35 29.42 4.60
CA GLU A 5 12.35 29.37 3.14
C GLU A 5 13.22 28.21 2.64
N LEU A 6 14.38 27.98 3.26
CA LEU A 6 15.25 26.84 2.96
C LEU A 6 14.58 25.48 3.23
N ALA A 7 13.78 25.37 4.30
CA ALA A 7 13.06 24.14 4.62
C ALA A 7 11.92 23.83 3.62
N VAL A 8 11.32 24.86 3.04
CA VAL A 8 10.27 24.71 2.01
C VAL A 8 10.90 24.28 0.69
N ASP A 9 12.01 24.91 0.28
CA ASP A 9 12.71 24.52 -0.95
C ASP A 9 13.29 23.10 -0.88
N ASP A 10 13.87 22.69 0.27
CA ASP A 10 14.36 21.32 0.46
C ASP A 10 13.21 20.29 0.45
N PHE A 11 12.04 20.66 0.98
CA PHE A 11 10.84 19.81 0.92
C PHE A 11 10.29 19.69 -0.51
N LEU A 12 10.31 20.77 -1.29
CA LEU A 12 9.80 20.81 -2.68
C LEU A 12 10.74 20.14 -3.69
N THR A 13 12.05 20.12 -3.41
CA THR A 13 13.08 19.57 -4.31
C THR A 13 13.46 18.13 -4.01
N ARG A 14 13.13 17.60 -2.83
CA ARG A 14 13.33 16.18 -2.53
C ARG A 14 12.54 15.32 -3.53
N PRO A 15 13.21 14.37 -4.21
CA PRO A 15 12.51 13.46 -5.11
C PRO A 15 11.45 12.71 -4.31
N TYR A 16 10.19 12.98 -4.64
CA TYR A 16 9.08 12.32 -4.01
C TYR A 16 8.91 10.93 -4.64
N PRO A 17 8.85 9.86 -3.83
CA PRO A 17 8.81 9.86 -2.37
C PRO A 17 10.19 9.67 -1.72
N PRO A 18 10.29 10.00 -0.41
CA PRO A 18 11.48 9.65 0.37
C PRO A 18 11.77 8.16 0.24
N ARG A 19 13.04 7.80 0.08
CA ARG A 19 13.53 6.40 -0.04
C ARG A 19 12.92 5.47 1.03
N ASP A 20 12.56 6.04 2.18
CA ASP A 20 11.92 5.38 3.31
C ASP A 20 10.58 4.71 2.96
N ILE A 21 9.78 5.26 2.04
CA ILE A 21 8.48 4.69 1.67
C ILE A 21 8.65 3.44 0.81
N ALA A 22 9.54 3.48 -0.18
CA ALA A 22 9.85 2.32 -1.00
C ALA A 22 10.47 1.19 -0.15
N GLN A 23 11.35 1.51 0.80
CA GLN A 23 11.90 0.54 1.74
C GLN A 23 10.83 -0.07 2.65
N ARG A 24 9.97 0.76 3.25
CA ARG A 24 8.83 0.29 4.06
C ARG A 24 7.91 -0.62 3.26
N PHE A 25 7.58 -0.24 2.02
CA PHE A 25 6.75 -1.06 1.15
C PHE A 25 7.40 -2.40 0.83
N ASN A 26 8.69 -2.41 0.50
CA ASN A 26 9.43 -3.63 0.19
C ASN A 26 9.58 -4.56 1.40
N ALA A 27 9.52 -4.03 2.62
CA ALA A 27 9.53 -4.82 3.85
C ALA A 27 8.23 -5.61 4.09
N PHE A 28 7.12 -5.22 3.44
CA PHE A 28 5.87 -5.97 3.53
C PHE A 28 5.92 -7.30 2.77
N ALA A 29 5.14 -8.27 3.25
CA ALA A 29 5.00 -9.56 2.60
C ALA A 29 4.45 -9.39 1.16
N PRO A 30 4.77 -10.30 0.22
CA PRO A 30 4.28 -10.21 -1.15
C PRO A 30 2.76 -10.05 -1.27
N VAL A 31 1.99 -10.79 -0.47
CA VAL A 31 0.52 -10.70 -0.40
C VAL A 31 0.07 -9.33 0.08
N GLN A 32 0.72 -8.76 1.10
CA GLN A 32 0.39 -7.43 1.60
C GLN A 32 0.67 -6.35 0.54
N ARG A 33 1.82 -6.42 -0.13
CA ARG A 33 2.19 -5.50 -1.21
C ARG A 33 1.19 -5.54 -2.35
N PHE A 34 0.75 -6.74 -2.75
CA PHE A 34 -0.29 -6.91 -3.76
C PHE A 34 -1.61 -6.27 -3.33
N LEU A 35 -2.09 -6.60 -2.13
CA LEU A 35 -3.37 -6.06 -1.63
C LEU A 35 -3.32 -4.53 -1.48
N LEU A 36 -2.21 -3.95 -1.05
CA LEU A 36 -2.03 -2.49 -0.98
C LEU A 36 -2.13 -1.84 -2.35
N ARG A 37 -1.55 -2.44 -3.40
CA ARG A 37 -1.70 -1.96 -4.79
C ARG A 37 -3.15 -2.03 -5.25
N GLU A 38 -3.83 -3.12 -4.96
CA GLU A 38 -5.24 -3.28 -5.31
C GLU A 38 -6.15 -2.26 -4.58
N ILE A 39 -5.91 -2.01 -3.29
CA ILE A 39 -6.64 -0.95 -2.56
C ILE A 39 -6.38 0.42 -3.21
N ALA A 40 -5.13 0.73 -3.56
CA ALA A 40 -4.78 1.97 -4.26
C ALA A 40 -5.47 2.08 -5.64
N ASN A 41 -5.68 0.95 -6.33
CA ASN A 41 -6.45 0.85 -7.58
C ASN A 41 -7.97 1.01 -7.39
N GLY A 42 -8.44 1.19 -6.15
CA GLY A 42 -9.86 1.29 -5.84
C GLY A 42 -10.57 -0.04 -5.68
N ALA A 43 -9.83 -1.16 -5.56
CA ALA A 43 -10.44 -2.42 -5.17
C ALA A 43 -11.01 -2.29 -3.75
N GLN A 44 -12.26 -2.70 -3.59
CA GLN A 44 -12.97 -2.62 -2.30
C GLN A 44 -13.37 -3.99 -1.75
N GLN A 45 -13.13 -5.06 -2.49
CA GLN A 45 -13.53 -6.42 -2.14
C GLN A 45 -12.33 -7.36 -2.23
N PHE A 46 -11.90 -7.89 -1.07
CA PHE A 46 -10.70 -8.74 -0.96
C PHE A 46 -11.00 -10.18 -0.54
N THR A 47 -12.29 -10.53 -0.40
CA THR A 47 -12.73 -11.80 0.20
C THR A 47 -13.34 -12.80 -0.79
N GLY A 48 -13.10 -12.62 -2.09
CA GLY A 48 -13.63 -13.48 -3.15
C GLY A 48 -12.64 -14.52 -3.66
N ARG A 49 -13.15 -15.63 -4.23
CA ARG A 49 -12.36 -16.64 -4.95
C ARG A 49 -11.50 -16.01 -6.04
N VAL A 50 -12.09 -15.07 -6.78
CA VAL A 50 -11.43 -14.30 -7.85
C VAL A 50 -10.16 -13.61 -7.35
N MET A 51 -10.22 -12.90 -6.22
CA MET A 51 -9.05 -12.22 -5.63
C MET A 51 -7.94 -13.21 -5.26
N ARG A 52 -8.31 -14.39 -4.74
CA ARG A 52 -7.33 -15.43 -4.43
C ARG A 52 -6.68 -15.98 -5.70
N ASP A 53 -7.46 -16.27 -6.73
CA ASP A 53 -6.95 -16.80 -7.99
C ASP A 53 -6.05 -15.75 -8.69
N THR A 54 -6.39 -14.45 -8.61
CA THR A 54 -5.53 -13.36 -9.06
C THR A 54 -4.24 -13.26 -8.25
N LEU A 55 -4.30 -13.41 -6.93
CA LEU A 55 -3.13 -13.43 -6.04
C LEU A 55 -2.20 -14.61 -6.35
N GLU A 56 -2.76 -15.81 -6.54
CA GLU A 56 -2.00 -17.01 -6.91
C GLU A 56 -1.31 -16.83 -8.26
N HIS A 57 -2.03 -16.27 -9.24
CA HIS A 57 -1.47 -15.97 -10.56
C HIS A 57 -0.36 -14.90 -10.49
N ALA A 58 -0.57 -13.82 -9.73
CA ALA A 58 0.38 -12.72 -9.63
C ALA A 58 1.65 -13.09 -8.83
N LEU A 59 1.53 -13.98 -7.84
CA LEU A 59 2.63 -14.35 -6.95
C LEU A 59 3.29 -15.68 -7.32
N GLY A 60 2.66 -16.49 -8.19
CA GLY A 60 3.18 -17.80 -8.62
C GLY A 60 3.25 -18.84 -7.51
N VAL A 61 2.55 -18.63 -6.40
CA VAL A 61 2.54 -19.51 -5.22
C VAL A 61 1.10 -19.78 -4.78
N GLY A 62 0.86 -20.95 -4.18
CA GLY A 62 -0.45 -21.26 -3.60
C GLY A 62 -0.73 -20.37 -2.40
N ILE A 63 -1.83 -19.61 -2.45
CA ILE A 63 -2.21 -18.65 -1.40
C ILE A 63 -3.43 -19.17 -0.67
N THR A 64 -3.30 -19.39 0.64
CA THR A 64 -4.42 -19.81 1.47
C THR A 64 -5.38 -18.66 1.71
N GLY A 65 -6.68 -18.95 1.81
CA GLY A 65 -7.67 -17.94 2.20
C GLY A 65 -7.47 -17.37 3.61
N ALA A 66 -6.68 -18.05 4.46
CA ALA A 66 -6.28 -17.56 5.78
C ALA A 66 -5.20 -16.49 5.69
N GLU A 67 -4.22 -16.64 4.78
CA GLU A 67 -3.18 -15.64 4.52
C GLU A 67 -3.78 -14.34 4.02
N VAL A 68 -4.72 -14.40 3.06
CA VAL A 68 -5.41 -13.19 2.55
C VAL A 68 -6.16 -12.49 3.67
N ARG A 69 -6.88 -13.24 4.52
CA ARG A 69 -7.64 -12.69 5.65
C ARG A 69 -6.75 -12.04 6.72
N LYS A 70 -5.54 -12.54 6.92
CA LYS A 70 -4.58 -12.01 7.91
C LYS A 70 -3.65 -10.95 7.36
N ALA A 71 -3.52 -10.82 6.04
CA ALA A 71 -2.55 -9.93 5.41
C ALA A 71 -2.81 -8.45 5.74
N LEU A 72 -4.04 -7.97 5.62
CA LEU A 72 -4.37 -6.56 5.91
C LEU A 72 -4.38 -6.24 7.41
N PRO A 73 -4.96 -7.07 8.31
CA PRO A 73 -4.89 -6.82 9.75
C PRO A 73 -3.50 -6.93 10.37
N SER A 74 -2.54 -7.58 9.71
CA SER A 74 -1.14 -7.69 10.18
C SER A 74 -0.25 -6.53 9.73
N LEU A 75 -0.78 -5.58 8.96
CA LEU A 75 -0.06 -4.36 8.64
C LEU A 75 0.07 -3.46 9.89
N PRO A 76 1.10 -2.60 9.94
CA PRO A 76 1.20 -1.58 10.97
C PRO A 76 -0.09 -0.75 11.03
N GLY A 77 -0.58 -0.45 12.25
CA GLY A 77 -1.90 0.12 12.49
C GLY A 77 -2.20 1.48 11.83
N ASN A 78 -1.19 2.14 11.25
CA ASN A 78 -1.31 3.37 10.48
C ASN A 78 -1.30 3.17 8.94
N THR A 79 -1.29 1.92 8.46
CA THR A 79 -1.13 1.62 7.04
C THR A 79 -2.48 1.54 6.33
N VAL A 80 -3.43 0.78 6.90
CA VAL A 80 -4.76 0.57 6.33
C VAL A 80 -5.82 0.69 7.42
N ALA A 81 -6.94 1.32 7.06
CA ALA A 81 -8.14 1.36 7.87
C ALA A 81 -9.24 0.50 7.24
N ASN A 82 -10.16 0.02 8.08
CA ASN A 82 -11.33 -0.77 7.68
C ASN A 82 -12.61 -0.03 8.08
N PRO A 83 -12.98 1.07 7.39
CA PRO A 83 -14.11 1.93 7.77
C PRO A 83 -15.47 1.23 7.69
N HIS A 84 -15.61 0.23 6.82
CA HIS A 84 -16.82 -0.60 6.70
C HIS A 84 -16.43 -2.05 6.53
N ARG A 85 -17.22 -2.98 7.06
CA ARG A 85 -16.92 -4.42 7.03
C ARG A 85 -16.55 -4.91 5.62
N GLY A 86 -15.27 -5.22 5.42
CA GLY A 86 -14.73 -5.77 4.19
C GLY A 86 -14.22 -4.73 3.18
N ARG A 87 -14.33 -3.44 3.49
CA ARG A 87 -13.81 -2.33 2.68
C ARG A 87 -12.59 -1.74 3.37
N TYR A 88 -11.44 -1.86 2.73
CA TYR A 88 -10.18 -1.32 3.21
C TYR A 88 -9.81 -0.05 2.47
N VAL A 89 -9.19 0.89 3.18
CA VAL A 89 -8.63 2.13 2.63
C VAL A 89 -7.22 2.32 3.15
N ILE A 90 -6.34 2.92 2.35
CA ILE A 90 -4.99 3.26 2.79
C ILE A 90 -5.07 4.51 3.67
N GLU A 91 -4.60 4.38 4.91
CA GLU A 91 -4.57 5.47 5.88
C GLU A 91 -3.28 6.28 5.74
N ASP A 92 -2.16 5.62 5.46
CA ASP A 92 -0.88 6.28 5.15
C ASP A 92 -0.96 7.00 3.79
N LYS A 93 -1.26 8.31 3.84
CA LYS A 93 -1.43 9.14 2.64
C LYS A 93 -0.17 9.29 1.79
N LEU A 94 1.01 9.11 2.39
CA LEU A 94 2.26 9.13 1.65
C LEU A 94 2.45 7.81 0.88
N LEU A 95 2.13 6.68 1.51
CA LEU A 95 2.12 5.38 0.84
C LEU A 95 1.09 5.34 -0.30
N GLU A 96 -0.14 5.83 -0.05
CA GLU A 96 -1.21 5.89 -1.06
C GLU A 96 -0.76 6.68 -2.30
N ARG A 97 -0.24 7.89 -2.11
CA ARG A 97 0.26 8.72 -3.22
C ARG A 97 1.42 8.07 -3.96
N TRP A 98 2.35 7.44 -3.25
CA TRP A 98 3.46 6.75 -3.90
C TRP A 98 2.97 5.59 -4.78
N LEU A 99 2.04 4.77 -4.28
CA LEU A 99 1.47 3.66 -5.04
C LEU A 99 0.79 4.16 -6.32
N LEU A 100 0.05 5.27 -6.25
CA LEU A 100 -0.58 5.90 -7.41
C LEU A 100 0.43 6.43 -8.44
N VAL A 101 1.60 6.91 -8.00
CA VAL A 101 2.68 7.36 -8.90
C VAL A 101 3.35 6.18 -9.59
N GLN A 102 3.61 5.09 -8.86
CA GLN A 102 4.21 3.86 -9.42
C GLN A 102 3.33 3.20 -10.51
N GLN A 103 2.05 3.53 -10.57
CA GLN A 103 1.11 3.00 -11.57
C GLN A 103 1.12 3.80 -12.89
N LYS A 104 1.65 5.03 -12.88
CA LYS A 104 1.73 5.90 -14.07
C LYS A 104 3.02 5.70 -14.87
N VAL A 105 3.92 4.85 -14.38
CA VAL A 105 5.18 4.44 -15.00
C VAL A 105 4.99 3.04 -15.55
#